data_AF-A0A809RD76-F1
#
_entry.id   AF-A0A809RD76-F1
#
_cell.length_a   1.000
_cell.length_b   1.000
_cell.length_c   1.000
_cell.angle_alpha   90.00
_cell.angle_beta   90.00
_cell.angle_gamma   90.00
#
_symmetry.space_group_name_H-M   'P 1'
#
loop_
_entity.id
_entity.type
_entity.pdbx_description
1 polymer ?
#
loop_
_entity_poly.entity_id
_entity_poly.type
_entity_poly.pdbx_seq_one_letter_code
_entity_poly.pdbx_strand_id
1 'polypeptide(L)'
;MTWTSVLRPVGIFCALGAMLCAGWAEGFQQGEPDAKAYLAAFDESIKTASDEEKELAPTLRTILVRFFEDNGSLTPSERMIAGSLMQDLKAMLGQGDIVSRGNNGLPSFRKLRSDAKPQPAPAPKPNTTPAPAPKPKKFIPGISEQAKFTSAVVKINGSPVGVVDMSIAGKKQRVVEIHSALPGYPVDKRARIVAERLVELQKKDPLWWSTLGVYQVRGEYAVNARKAENGLLVTADASWAEQWGTTPQGLAKMLVKNIRTAIDPKVDDGIGARDIPTAEDLRIEAVRLRMEGDSLFDTSPQSAEELYRKALKADPTYAVPYLRIADLCQNQKRVEDERAVLTEALQKAQLTDKQRQEIADRIGR
;
A
#
# COMPACT_ATOMS: atom_id res chain seq x y z
N MET A 1 60.05 -13.56 20.94
CA MET A 1 59.43 -14.02 19.68
C MET A 1 58.90 -15.43 19.90
N THR A 2 57.82 -15.78 19.20
CA THR A 2 57.00 -17.00 19.27
C THR A 2 55.97 -17.06 20.40
N TRP A 3 54.70 -16.86 20.04
CA TRP A 3 53.56 -17.50 20.69
C TRP A 3 52.56 -17.94 19.62
N THR A 4 52.42 -19.26 19.49
CA THR A 4 51.35 -19.93 18.77
C THR A 4 50.21 -20.25 19.75
N SER A 5 49.01 -19.82 19.38
CA SER A 5 47.72 -20.51 19.49
C SER A 5 47.29 -21.13 20.82
N VAL A 6 46.18 -20.65 21.41
CA VAL A 6 45.02 -21.47 21.81
C VAL A 6 43.75 -20.61 21.77
N LEU A 7 42.75 -21.04 20.98
CA LEU A 7 41.36 -20.57 21.00
C LEU A 7 40.61 -21.16 22.21
N ARG A 8 39.85 -20.32 22.92
CA ARG A 8 38.64 -20.69 23.68
C ARG A 8 37.61 -19.56 23.58
N PRO A 9 36.30 -19.87 23.44
CA PRO A 9 35.27 -18.86 23.32
C PRO A 9 34.84 -18.37 24.71
N VAL A 10 34.83 -17.06 24.91
CA VAL A 10 34.14 -16.43 26.04
C VAL A 10 32.85 -15.83 25.50
N GLY A 11 31.73 -16.36 25.95
CA GLY A 11 30.42 -15.78 25.72
C GLY A 11 30.33 -14.42 26.38
N ILE A 12 29.78 -13.46 25.65
CA ILE A 12 29.22 -12.24 26.21
C ILE A 12 27.73 -12.27 25.89
N PHE A 13 26.94 -12.48 26.94
CA PHE A 13 25.52 -12.18 26.98
C PHE A 13 25.34 -10.68 26.73
N CYS A 14 24.73 -10.31 25.62
CA CYS A 14 24.01 -9.06 25.48
C CYS A 14 22.53 -9.41 25.28
N ALA A 15 21.80 -9.42 26.39
CA ALA A 15 20.36 -9.30 26.38
C ALA A 15 20.01 -7.83 26.12
N LEU A 16 19.20 -7.53 25.11
CA LEU A 16 18.27 -6.40 25.06
C LEU A 16 17.42 -6.47 23.76
N GLY A 17 16.12 -6.71 23.93
CA GLY A 17 15.10 -6.06 23.11
C GLY A 17 14.78 -6.63 21.73
N ALA A 18 14.38 -7.90 21.63
CA ALA A 18 13.62 -8.38 20.47
C ALA A 18 12.46 -9.26 20.97
N MET A 19 11.33 -8.63 21.28
CA MET A 19 10.06 -9.32 21.46
C MET A 19 9.03 -8.72 20.51
N LEU A 20 8.46 -9.62 19.70
CA LEU A 20 7.25 -9.48 18.89
C LEU A 20 7.39 -8.66 17.59
N CYS A 21 7.90 -9.31 16.53
CA CYS A 21 7.44 -9.14 15.13
C CYS A 21 8.12 -10.16 14.17
N ALA A 22 8.29 -11.42 14.59
CA ALA A 22 8.79 -12.47 13.69
C ALA A 22 7.75 -13.59 13.62
N GLY A 23 7.14 -13.77 12.45
CA GLY A 23 6.24 -14.89 12.19
C GLY A 23 5.01 -14.57 11.34
N TRP A 24 5.15 -13.86 10.21
CA TRP A 24 4.08 -13.78 9.19
C TRP A 24 4.66 -13.68 7.77
N ALA A 25 5.79 -14.34 7.52
CA ALA A 25 6.42 -14.39 6.18
C ALA A 25 6.67 -15.83 5.68
N GLU A 26 6.23 -16.85 6.42
CA GLU A 26 6.27 -18.23 5.95
C GLU A 26 4.87 -18.64 5.48
N GLY A 27 4.80 -19.24 4.30
CA GLY A 27 3.55 -19.75 3.73
C GLY A 27 2.83 -20.66 4.72
N PHE A 28 1.50 -20.73 4.58
CA PHE A 28 0.62 -21.61 5.35
C PHE A 28 1.32 -22.94 5.66
N GLN A 29 1.57 -23.21 6.95
CA GLN A 29 2.13 -24.47 7.39
C GLN A 29 1.20 -25.60 6.96
N GLN A 30 1.75 -26.76 6.57
CA GLN A 30 0.95 -27.95 6.26
C GLN A 30 -0.02 -28.24 7.41
N GLY A 31 -1.33 -28.12 7.15
CA GLY A 31 -2.39 -28.36 8.13
C GLY A 31 -3.16 -27.13 8.61
N GLU A 32 -2.76 -25.90 8.27
CA GLU A 32 -3.59 -24.73 8.52
C GLU A 32 -4.78 -24.65 7.52
N PRO A 33 -5.98 -24.21 7.96
CA PRO A 33 -7.10 -23.96 7.06
C PRO A 33 -6.75 -22.94 5.97
N ASP A 34 -7.32 -23.08 4.77
CA ASP A 34 -7.11 -22.12 3.69
C ASP A 34 -7.88 -20.80 3.93
N ALA A 35 -7.59 -19.78 3.12
CA ALA A 35 -8.27 -18.48 3.20
C ALA A 35 -9.80 -18.60 3.11
N LYS A 36 -10.30 -19.57 2.34
CA LYS A 36 -11.75 -19.81 2.19
C LYS A 36 -12.38 -20.29 3.50
N ALA A 37 -11.72 -21.18 4.22
CA ALA A 37 -12.17 -21.65 5.52
C ALA A 37 -12.21 -20.52 6.55
N TYR A 38 -11.19 -19.65 6.58
CA TYR A 38 -11.18 -18.48 7.46
C TYR A 38 -12.30 -17.48 7.13
N LEU A 39 -12.54 -17.21 5.85
CA LEU A 39 -13.64 -16.33 5.43
C LEU A 39 -15.02 -16.92 5.77
N ALA A 40 -15.19 -18.24 5.64
CA ALA A 40 -16.41 -18.92 6.05
C ALA A 40 -16.63 -18.87 7.58
N ALA A 41 -15.57 -19.08 8.37
CA ALA A 41 -15.61 -18.93 9.82
C ALA A 41 -15.96 -17.48 10.22
N PHE A 42 -15.44 -16.49 9.49
CA PHE A 42 -15.80 -15.09 9.68
C PHE A 42 -17.30 -14.87 9.43
N ASP A 43 -17.82 -15.34 8.29
CA ASP A 43 -19.22 -15.21 7.94
C ASP A 43 -20.15 -15.88 8.98
N GLU A 44 -19.76 -17.03 9.56
CA GLU A 44 -20.47 -17.67 10.67
C GLU A 44 -20.39 -16.85 11.98
N SER A 45 -19.21 -16.35 12.34
CA SER A 45 -19.02 -15.56 13.56
C SER A 45 -19.92 -14.31 13.57
N ILE A 46 -20.08 -13.66 12.41
CA ILE A 46 -20.87 -12.42 12.26
C ILE A 46 -22.36 -12.64 12.51
N LYS A 47 -22.91 -13.83 12.25
CA LYS A 47 -24.35 -14.12 12.49
C LYS A 47 -24.77 -13.85 13.93
N THR A 48 -23.86 -14.12 14.85
CA THR A 48 -24.08 -14.01 16.29
C THR A 48 -23.44 -12.76 16.91
N ALA A 49 -22.78 -11.94 16.10
CA ALA A 49 -22.12 -10.71 16.53
C ALA A 49 -23.12 -9.59 16.86
N SER A 50 -22.64 -8.53 17.53
CA SER A 50 -23.43 -7.32 17.82
C SER A 50 -23.80 -6.55 16.55
N ASP A 51 -24.83 -5.71 16.61
CA ASP A 51 -25.27 -4.90 15.45
C ASP A 51 -24.15 -3.99 14.92
N GLU A 52 -23.33 -3.43 15.82
CA GLU A 52 -22.17 -2.62 15.43
C GLU A 52 -21.10 -3.45 14.70
N GLU A 53 -20.90 -4.72 15.08
CA GLU A 53 -20.00 -5.63 14.38
C GLU A 53 -20.57 -6.08 13.03
N LYS A 54 -21.88 -6.31 12.95
CA LYS A 54 -22.58 -6.61 11.68
C LYS A 54 -22.50 -5.46 10.68
N GLU A 55 -22.65 -4.23 11.16
CA GLU A 55 -22.47 -3.02 10.33
C GLU A 55 -21.05 -2.92 9.74
N LEU A 56 -20.04 -3.25 10.55
CA LEU A 56 -18.63 -3.23 10.14
C LEU A 56 -18.23 -4.49 9.35
N ALA A 57 -19.01 -5.56 9.40
CA ALA A 57 -18.62 -6.88 8.90
C ALA A 57 -18.05 -6.84 7.47
N PRO A 58 -18.65 -6.14 6.50
CA PRO A 58 -18.09 -6.17 5.14
C PRO A 58 -16.78 -5.38 5.00
N THR A 59 -16.55 -4.37 5.86
CA THR A 59 -15.26 -3.69 5.96
C THR A 59 -14.20 -4.61 6.55
N LEU A 60 -14.52 -5.29 7.65
CA LEU A 60 -13.64 -6.28 8.28
C LEU A 60 -13.31 -7.45 7.34
N ARG A 61 -14.32 -7.91 6.59
CA ARG A 61 -14.14 -8.95 5.56
C ARG A 61 -13.23 -8.48 4.44
N THR A 62 -13.33 -7.23 4.01
CA THR A 62 -12.43 -6.65 2.98
C THR A 62 -10.98 -6.62 3.47
N ILE A 63 -10.76 -6.25 4.73
CA ILE A 63 -9.43 -6.29 5.36
C ILE A 63 -8.89 -7.72 5.41
N LEU A 64 -9.72 -8.71 5.79
CA LEU A 64 -9.34 -10.13 5.81
C LEU A 64 -9.02 -10.68 4.42
N VAL A 65 -9.80 -10.35 3.40
CA VAL A 65 -9.51 -10.75 2.01
C VAL A 65 -8.14 -10.21 1.59
N ARG A 66 -7.88 -8.92 1.81
CA ARG A 66 -6.57 -8.31 1.53
C ARG A 66 -5.46 -8.91 2.37
N PHE A 67 -5.72 -9.32 3.61
CA PHE A 67 -4.74 -10.02 4.42
C PHE A 67 -4.27 -11.33 3.78
N PHE A 68 -5.17 -12.08 3.14
CA PHE A 68 -4.80 -13.33 2.45
C PHE A 68 -4.25 -13.12 1.04
N GLU A 69 -4.80 -12.17 0.29
CA GLU A 69 -4.50 -12.01 -1.14
C GLU A 69 -3.41 -10.97 -1.43
N ASP A 70 -3.26 -9.96 -0.56
CA ASP A 70 -2.38 -8.80 -0.77
C ASP A 70 -1.95 -8.18 0.58
N ASN A 71 -1.31 -9.01 1.42
CA ASN A 71 -0.90 -8.62 2.79
C ASN A 71 0.01 -7.38 2.79
N GLY A 72 0.84 -7.23 1.75
CA GLY A 72 1.73 -6.09 1.58
C GLY A 72 0.99 -4.75 1.44
N SER A 73 -0.24 -4.76 0.94
CA SER A 73 -1.07 -3.56 0.83
C SER A 73 -1.58 -3.04 2.17
N LEU A 74 -1.59 -3.87 3.23
CA LEU A 74 -2.23 -3.50 4.49
C LEU A 74 -1.46 -2.38 5.22
N THR A 75 -2.20 -1.43 5.74
CA THR A 75 -1.67 -0.42 6.68
C THR A 75 -1.41 -1.05 8.07
N PRO A 76 -0.67 -0.38 8.98
CA PRO A 76 -0.44 -0.90 10.34
C PRO A 76 -1.72 -1.24 11.10
N SER A 77 -2.72 -0.36 11.06
CA SER A 77 -4.01 -0.56 11.73
C SER A 77 -4.84 -1.65 11.06
N GLU A 78 -4.81 -1.78 9.73
CA GLU A 78 -5.42 -2.91 9.04
C GLU A 78 -4.78 -4.25 9.45
N ARG A 79 -3.45 -4.31 9.60
CA ARG A 79 -2.76 -5.49 10.12
C ARG A 79 -3.14 -5.81 11.57
N MET A 80 -3.28 -4.80 12.42
CA MET A 80 -3.77 -5.01 13.79
C MET A 80 -5.18 -5.59 13.81
N ILE A 81 -6.07 -5.04 12.97
CA ILE A 81 -7.45 -5.54 12.81
C ILE A 81 -7.42 -6.98 12.31
N ALA A 82 -6.74 -7.26 11.19
CA ALA A 82 -6.62 -8.59 10.62
C ALA A 82 -6.06 -9.60 11.62
N GLY A 83 -4.99 -9.25 12.34
CA GLY A 83 -4.41 -10.09 13.38
C GLY A 83 -5.39 -10.41 14.51
N SER A 84 -6.20 -9.44 14.94
CA SER A 84 -7.23 -9.68 15.95
C SER A 84 -8.34 -10.61 15.44
N LEU A 85 -8.75 -10.45 14.18
CA LEU A 85 -9.75 -11.31 13.56
C LEU A 85 -9.20 -12.73 13.41
N MET A 86 -7.98 -12.88 12.90
CA MET A 86 -7.33 -14.18 12.76
C MET A 86 -7.20 -14.92 14.10
N GLN A 87 -6.97 -14.21 15.20
CA GLN A 87 -6.95 -14.82 16.53
C GLN A 87 -8.31 -15.45 16.89
N ASP A 88 -9.40 -14.75 16.62
CA ASP A 88 -10.77 -15.23 16.86
C ASP A 88 -11.11 -16.41 15.93
N LEU A 89 -10.77 -16.31 14.65
CA LEU A 89 -11.09 -17.32 13.64
C LEU A 89 -10.27 -18.60 13.83
N LYS A 90 -8.98 -18.50 14.22
CA LYS A 90 -8.17 -19.67 14.57
C LYS A 90 -8.79 -20.43 15.73
N ALA A 91 -9.22 -19.74 16.78
CA ALA A 91 -9.91 -20.39 17.89
C ALA A 91 -11.20 -21.10 17.46
N MET A 92 -12.00 -20.47 16.58
CA MET A 92 -13.22 -21.06 16.04
C MET A 92 -12.97 -22.32 15.21
N LEU A 93 -11.85 -22.36 14.49
CA LEU A 93 -11.42 -23.52 13.69
C LEU A 93 -10.63 -24.57 14.49
N GLY A 94 -10.54 -24.43 15.82
CA GLY A 94 -9.81 -25.36 16.68
C GLY A 94 -8.28 -25.26 16.59
N GLN A 95 -7.77 -24.14 16.06
CA GLN A 95 -6.36 -23.83 15.83
C GLN A 95 -5.81 -22.80 16.84
N GLY A 96 -6.46 -22.56 17.98
CA GLY A 96 -6.02 -21.54 18.95
C GLY A 96 -6.52 -21.71 20.39
N ASP A 97 -5.80 -21.12 21.34
CA ASP A 97 -5.96 -21.31 22.80
C ASP A 97 -7.06 -20.46 23.47
N ILE A 98 -8.00 -19.89 22.72
CA ILE A 98 -9.08 -19.11 23.35
C ILE A 98 -10.10 -20.06 23.98
N VAL A 99 -10.23 -19.99 25.31
CA VAL A 99 -11.35 -20.59 26.05
C VAL A 99 -12.65 -19.97 25.54
N SER A 100 -13.44 -20.74 24.80
CA SER A 100 -14.77 -20.35 24.31
C SER A 100 -15.72 -20.13 25.49
N ARG A 101 -15.64 -18.95 26.11
CA ARG A 101 -16.54 -18.51 27.17
C ARG A 101 -17.81 -17.93 26.56
N GLY A 102 -18.62 -18.76 25.90
CA GLY A 102 -20.00 -18.43 25.51
C GLY A 102 -20.21 -17.08 24.79
N ASN A 103 -19.16 -16.52 24.18
CA ASN A 103 -19.18 -15.16 23.64
C ASN A 103 -19.20 -15.27 22.13
N ASN A 104 -20.40 -15.14 21.60
CA ASN A 104 -20.72 -15.04 20.19
C ASN A 104 -19.97 -13.86 19.52
N GLY A 105 -19.46 -14.04 18.29
CA GLY A 105 -18.88 -12.97 17.47
C GLY A 105 -17.35 -12.88 17.45
N LEU A 106 -16.82 -11.65 17.56
CA LEU A 106 -15.40 -11.30 17.33
C LEU A 106 -14.75 -10.67 18.60
N PRO A 107 -14.49 -11.46 19.66
CA PRO A 107 -14.09 -10.92 20.96
C PRO A 107 -12.72 -10.23 20.97
N SER A 108 -11.73 -10.70 20.20
CA SER A 108 -10.41 -10.06 20.12
C SER A 108 -10.50 -8.74 19.36
N PHE A 109 -11.30 -8.68 18.28
CA PHE A 109 -11.57 -7.42 17.58
C PHE A 109 -12.29 -6.41 18.50
N ARG A 110 -13.29 -6.87 19.26
CA ARG A 110 -14.02 -6.03 20.21
C ARG A 110 -13.10 -5.43 21.28
N LYS A 111 -12.18 -6.25 21.80
CA LYS A 111 -11.14 -5.80 22.75
C LYS A 111 -10.18 -4.79 22.10
N LEU A 112 -9.71 -5.05 20.89
CA LEU A 112 -8.86 -4.11 20.15
C LEU A 112 -9.54 -2.75 20.02
N ARG A 113 -10.82 -2.73 19.64
CA ARG A 113 -11.61 -1.52 19.51
C ARG A 113 -11.80 -0.81 20.85
N SER A 114 -12.08 -1.53 21.93
CA SER A 114 -12.22 -0.92 23.26
C SER A 114 -10.90 -0.30 23.74
N ASP A 115 -9.77 -0.95 23.47
CA ASP A 115 -8.44 -0.47 23.83
C ASP A 115 -8.05 0.78 23.02
N ALA A 116 -8.57 0.90 21.79
CA ALA A 116 -8.29 2.02 20.89
C ALA A 116 -9.19 3.25 21.13
N LYS A 117 -10.39 3.09 21.69
CA LYS A 117 -11.33 4.20 21.95
C LYS A 117 -10.74 5.23 22.94
N PRO A 118 -10.97 6.54 22.75
CA PRO A 118 -10.63 7.56 23.73
C PRO A 118 -11.29 7.25 25.08
N GLN A 119 -10.48 6.98 26.11
CA GLN A 119 -10.97 6.94 27.48
C GLN A 119 -11.04 8.37 28.05
N PRO A 120 -12.12 8.73 28.77
CA PRO A 120 -12.17 9.96 29.56
C PRO A 120 -10.96 10.00 30.50
N ALA A 121 -10.40 11.19 30.71
CA ALA A 121 -9.36 11.36 31.72
C ALA A 121 -9.88 10.79 33.06
N PRO A 122 -9.13 9.92 33.76
CA PRO A 122 -9.56 9.42 35.05
C PRO A 122 -9.83 10.62 35.97
N ALA A 123 -10.98 10.61 36.64
CA ALA A 123 -11.30 11.63 37.63
C ALA A 123 -10.12 11.75 38.61
N PRO A 124 -9.68 12.97 38.97
CA PRO A 124 -8.54 13.16 39.86
C PRO A 124 -8.84 12.43 41.18
N LYS A 125 -8.13 11.32 41.42
CA LYS A 125 -8.22 10.61 42.69
C LYS A 125 -7.43 11.42 43.73
N PRO A 126 -8.04 11.82 44.86
CA PRO A 126 -7.28 12.40 45.96
C PRO A 126 -6.40 11.30 46.54
N ASN A 127 -5.09 11.52 46.54
CA ASN A 127 -4.04 10.68 47.14
C ASN A 127 -3.99 9.22 46.69
N THR A 128 -3.15 8.91 45.71
CA THR A 128 -2.26 7.74 45.73
C THR A 128 -1.27 7.81 44.55
N THR A 129 -0.06 7.31 44.82
CA THR A 129 1.09 6.93 43.96
C THR A 129 1.01 7.27 42.47
N PRO A 130 2.07 7.83 41.83
CA PRO A 130 2.07 8.11 40.40
C PRO A 130 1.64 6.85 39.62
N ALA A 131 0.52 6.98 38.92
CA ALA A 131 -0.01 5.91 38.10
C ALA A 131 1.08 5.47 37.10
N PRO A 132 1.27 4.16 36.86
CA PRO A 132 2.20 3.70 35.85
C PRO A 132 1.89 4.41 34.53
N ALA A 133 2.94 4.87 33.84
CA ALA A 133 2.81 5.60 32.58
C ALA A 133 1.81 4.85 31.68
N PRO A 134 0.76 5.54 31.16
CA PRO A 134 -0.27 4.88 30.38
C PRO A 134 0.42 4.14 29.24
N LYS A 135 0.16 2.83 29.12
CA LYS A 135 0.64 2.01 28.01
C LYS A 135 0.34 2.76 26.70
N PRO A 136 1.26 2.78 25.72
CA PRO A 136 1.01 3.44 24.45
C PRO A 136 -0.30 2.91 23.88
N LYS A 137 -1.30 3.79 23.74
CA LYS A 137 -2.63 3.42 23.24
C LYS A 137 -2.45 2.88 21.82
N LYS A 138 -3.06 1.73 21.52
CA LYS A 138 -3.15 1.25 20.14
C LYS A 138 -3.97 2.28 19.36
N PHE A 139 -3.33 2.96 18.42
CA PHE A 139 -3.98 3.98 17.61
C PHE A 139 -4.59 3.31 16.39
N ILE A 140 -5.89 3.50 16.18
CA ILE A 140 -6.58 3.09 14.95
C ILE A 140 -7.36 4.30 14.42
N PRO A 141 -7.03 4.83 13.22
CA PRO A 141 -7.74 5.95 12.63
C PRO A 141 -9.25 5.69 12.50
N GLY A 142 -10.05 6.67 12.91
CA GLY A 142 -11.51 6.58 12.94
C GLY A 142 -12.10 5.80 14.13
N ILE A 143 -11.28 5.08 14.91
CA ILE A 143 -11.69 4.50 16.20
C ILE A 143 -11.10 5.31 17.37
N SER A 144 -9.79 5.54 17.33
CA SER A 144 -9.08 6.36 18.31
C SER A 144 -9.34 7.84 18.13
N GLU A 145 -9.38 8.32 16.90
CA GLU A 145 -9.69 9.72 16.60
C GLU A 145 -10.28 9.82 15.20
N GLN A 146 -11.26 10.71 15.03
CA GLN A 146 -11.86 10.99 13.72
C GLN A 146 -10.97 11.96 12.95
N ALA A 147 -10.70 11.66 11.69
CA ALA A 147 -10.01 12.58 10.80
C ALA A 147 -10.88 13.81 10.49
N LYS A 148 -10.25 14.98 10.42
CA LYS A 148 -10.87 16.24 9.98
C LYS A 148 -10.29 16.64 8.64
N PHE A 149 -11.12 17.10 7.70
CA PHE A 149 -10.68 17.46 6.36
C PHE A 149 -10.93 18.94 6.08
N THR A 150 -9.99 19.56 5.39
CA THR A 150 -10.06 20.95 4.92
C THR A 150 -9.58 21.02 3.49
N SER A 151 -10.13 21.94 2.69
CA SER A 151 -9.67 22.22 1.33
C SER A 151 -9.03 23.60 1.24
N ALA A 152 -8.00 23.74 0.41
CA ALA A 152 -7.39 25.02 0.09
C ALA A 152 -6.89 25.05 -1.37
N VAL A 153 -6.43 26.21 -1.82
CA VAL A 153 -5.66 26.35 -3.06
C VAL A 153 -4.26 26.79 -2.70
N VAL A 154 -3.26 26.09 -3.24
CA VAL A 154 -1.85 26.45 -3.09
C VAL A 154 -1.22 26.65 -4.47
N LYS A 155 -0.08 27.33 -4.53
CA LYS A 155 0.71 27.44 -5.76
C LYS A 155 1.82 26.40 -5.74
N ILE A 156 1.88 25.53 -6.75
CA ILE A 156 2.97 24.58 -6.96
C ILE A 156 3.55 24.89 -8.34
N ASN A 157 4.84 25.23 -8.40
CA ASN A 157 5.52 25.63 -9.65
C ASN A 157 4.77 26.74 -10.42
N GLY A 158 4.23 27.72 -9.69
CA GLY A 158 3.45 28.83 -10.26
C GLY A 158 2.00 28.51 -10.63
N SER A 159 1.61 27.23 -10.69
CA SER A 159 0.26 26.79 -11.05
C SER A 159 -0.64 26.63 -9.81
N PRO A 160 -1.93 27.00 -9.88
CA PRO A 160 -2.87 26.77 -8.78
C PRO A 160 -3.22 25.27 -8.68
N VAL A 161 -3.04 24.70 -7.50
CA VAL A 161 -3.36 23.31 -7.17
C VAL A 161 -4.36 23.30 -6.03
N GLY A 162 -5.47 22.61 -6.24
CA GLY A 162 -6.47 22.38 -5.20
C GLY A 162 -5.98 21.29 -4.27
N VAL A 163 -5.97 21.53 -2.96
CA VAL A 163 -5.44 20.56 -2.00
C VAL A 163 -6.49 20.20 -0.97
N VAL A 164 -6.48 18.95 -0.55
CA VAL A 164 -7.23 18.48 0.61
C VAL A 164 -6.23 18.06 1.67
N ASP A 165 -6.29 18.77 2.80
CA ASP A 165 -5.49 18.47 3.98
C ASP A 165 -6.38 17.77 5.03
N MET A 166 -5.81 16.78 5.69
CA MET A 166 -6.37 16.05 6.80
C MET A 166 -5.68 16.45 8.10
N SER A 167 -6.42 16.50 9.20
CA SER A 167 -5.88 16.55 10.56
C SER A 167 -6.39 15.39 11.40
N ILE A 168 -5.48 14.64 12.02
CA ILE A 168 -5.77 13.53 12.91
C ILE A 168 -4.63 13.37 13.94
N ALA A 169 -4.95 13.10 15.19
CA ALA A 169 -3.97 12.92 16.27
C ALA A 169 -2.99 14.09 16.40
N GLY A 170 -3.50 15.32 16.21
CA GLY A 170 -2.70 16.54 16.23
C GLY A 170 -1.74 16.73 15.06
N LYS A 171 -1.70 15.79 14.10
CA LYS A 171 -0.90 15.91 12.87
C LYS A 171 -1.77 16.47 11.75
N LYS A 172 -1.19 17.33 10.92
CA LYS A 172 -1.80 17.83 9.68
C LYS A 172 -1.01 17.29 8.49
N GLN A 173 -1.71 16.71 7.52
CA GLN A 173 -1.11 16.04 6.38
C GLN A 173 -1.92 16.25 5.12
N ARG A 174 -1.27 16.26 3.96
CA ARG A 174 -1.97 16.38 2.68
C ARG A 174 -2.40 15.00 2.17
N VAL A 175 -3.67 14.88 1.77
CA VAL A 175 -4.24 13.61 1.32
C VAL A 175 -4.55 13.58 -0.18
N VAL A 176 -4.85 14.74 -0.78
CA VAL A 176 -5.15 14.86 -2.22
C VAL A 176 -4.58 16.17 -2.78
N GLU A 177 -3.96 16.09 -3.95
CA GLU A 177 -3.49 17.24 -4.74
C GLU A 177 -4.13 17.22 -6.13
N ILE A 178 -5.04 18.14 -6.42
CA ILE A 178 -5.79 18.23 -7.66
C ILE A 178 -5.10 19.26 -8.56
N HIS A 179 -4.39 18.76 -9.56
CA HIS A 179 -3.60 19.58 -10.49
C HIS A 179 -4.38 19.99 -11.74
N SER A 180 -5.45 19.27 -12.10
CA SER A 180 -6.26 19.57 -13.30
C SER A 180 -7.58 20.25 -12.96
N ALA A 181 -7.98 21.22 -13.79
CA ALA A 181 -9.32 21.78 -13.81
C ALA A 181 -10.18 21.03 -14.84
N LEU A 182 -11.49 20.93 -14.58
CA LEU A 182 -12.48 20.44 -15.54
C LEU A 182 -13.46 21.57 -15.90
N PRO A 183 -14.14 21.52 -17.06
CA PRO A 183 -15.19 22.50 -17.40
C PRO A 183 -16.23 22.63 -16.27
N GLY A 184 -16.38 23.83 -15.71
CA GLY A 184 -17.30 24.10 -14.59
C GLY A 184 -16.84 23.61 -13.20
N TYR A 185 -15.65 23.01 -13.11
CA TYR A 185 -15.03 22.51 -11.89
C TYR A 185 -13.54 22.90 -11.83
N PRO A 186 -13.25 24.17 -11.48
CA PRO A 186 -11.88 24.59 -11.19
C PRO A 186 -11.30 23.86 -9.98
N VAL A 187 -9.96 23.91 -9.83
CA VAL A 187 -9.22 23.12 -8.83
C VAL A 187 -9.69 23.35 -7.38
N ASP A 188 -10.10 24.57 -7.05
CA ASP A 188 -10.66 24.96 -5.74
C ASP A 188 -12.01 24.27 -5.49
N LYS A 189 -12.91 24.30 -6.47
CA LYS A 189 -14.23 23.67 -6.38
C LYS A 189 -14.09 22.15 -6.31
N ARG A 190 -13.18 21.55 -7.08
CA ARG A 190 -12.88 20.11 -6.99
C ARG A 190 -12.37 19.74 -5.60
N ALA A 191 -11.39 20.47 -5.06
CA ALA A 191 -10.82 20.18 -3.75
C ALA A 191 -11.87 20.30 -2.64
N ARG A 192 -12.72 21.32 -2.69
CA ARG A 192 -13.83 21.48 -1.75
C ARG A 192 -14.80 20.30 -1.80
N ILE A 193 -15.24 19.88 -2.99
CA ILE A 193 -16.15 18.72 -3.14
C ILE A 193 -15.52 17.44 -2.58
N VAL A 194 -14.23 17.21 -2.83
CA VAL A 194 -13.52 16.03 -2.29
C VAL A 194 -13.47 16.09 -0.76
N ALA A 195 -13.15 17.25 -0.17
CA ALA A 195 -13.12 17.42 1.28
C ALA A 195 -14.51 17.20 1.91
N GLU A 196 -15.57 17.77 1.33
CA GLU A 196 -16.97 17.58 1.77
C GLU A 196 -17.36 16.10 1.75
N ARG A 197 -17.02 15.37 0.68
CA ARG A 197 -17.27 13.93 0.58
C ARG A 197 -16.53 13.13 1.64
N LEU A 198 -15.28 13.48 1.94
CA LEU A 198 -14.49 12.82 2.99
C LEU A 198 -15.08 13.10 4.38
N VAL A 199 -15.55 14.31 4.64
CA VAL A 199 -16.27 14.66 5.89
C VAL A 199 -17.54 13.82 6.05
N GLU A 200 -18.35 13.71 4.99
CA GLU A 200 -19.58 12.90 5.03
C GLU A 200 -19.29 11.40 5.16
N LEU A 201 -18.27 10.92 4.48
CA LEU A 201 -17.85 9.52 4.56
C LEU A 201 -17.36 9.16 5.97
N GLN A 202 -16.57 10.04 6.60
CA GLN A 202 -16.06 9.84 7.96
C GLN A 202 -17.19 9.68 8.99
N LYS A 203 -18.32 10.38 8.81
CA LYS A 203 -19.51 10.26 9.68
C LYS A 203 -20.21 8.91 9.52
N LYS A 204 -20.21 8.34 8.31
CA LYS A 204 -20.98 7.13 7.95
C LYS A 204 -20.21 5.84 8.18
N ASP A 205 -18.89 5.88 8.06
CA ASP A 205 -18.03 4.70 8.19
C ASP A 205 -16.69 5.11 8.85
N PRO A 206 -16.43 4.75 10.11
CA PRO A 206 -15.19 5.11 10.78
C PRO A 206 -13.95 4.44 10.16
N LEU A 207 -14.12 3.34 9.41
CA LEU A 207 -13.03 2.59 8.77
C LEU A 207 -13.04 2.73 7.25
N TRP A 208 -13.69 3.78 6.72
CA TRP A 208 -13.87 3.98 5.28
C TRP A 208 -12.59 3.85 4.45
N TRP A 209 -11.48 4.33 5.02
CA TRP A 209 -10.15 4.37 4.41
C TRP A 209 -9.61 2.95 4.09
N SER A 210 -10.05 1.94 4.86
CA SER A 210 -9.71 0.54 4.59
C SER A 210 -10.46 -0.05 3.39
N THR A 211 -11.59 0.56 2.99
CA THR A 211 -12.42 0.13 1.85
C THR A 211 -12.13 0.90 0.56
N LEU A 212 -11.13 1.79 0.58
CA LEU A 212 -10.78 2.55 -0.61
C LEU A 212 -10.40 1.65 -1.78
N GLY A 213 -10.93 1.95 -2.94
CA GLY A 213 -10.65 1.21 -4.16
C GLY A 213 -10.74 2.09 -5.39
N VAL A 214 -10.33 1.50 -6.51
CA VAL A 214 -10.41 2.12 -7.83
C VAL A 214 -11.61 1.53 -8.56
N TYR A 215 -12.49 2.40 -9.04
CA TYR A 215 -13.69 2.01 -9.78
C TYR A 215 -13.84 2.87 -11.02
N GLN A 216 -14.52 2.33 -12.02
CA GLN A 216 -15.01 3.13 -13.13
C GLN A 216 -16.39 3.68 -12.78
N VAL A 217 -16.53 5.00 -12.81
CA VAL A 217 -17.81 5.69 -12.60
C VAL A 217 -18.09 6.49 -13.86
N ARG A 218 -19.12 6.09 -14.61
CA ARG A 218 -19.52 6.74 -15.87
C ARG A 218 -18.39 6.82 -16.91
N GLY A 219 -17.58 5.77 -17.03
CA GLY A 219 -16.45 5.69 -17.96
C GLY A 219 -15.15 6.31 -17.46
N GLU A 220 -15.18 7.01 -16.32
CA GLU A 220 -14.00 7.64 -15.72
C GLU A 220 -13.46 6.81 -14.57
N TYR A 221 -12.13 6.74 -14.42
CA TYR A 221 -11.52 6.12 -13.25
C TYR A 221 -11.61 7.05 -12.05
N ALA A 222 -11.98 6.48 -10.90
CA ALA A 222 -12.22 7.22 -9.68
C ALA A 222 -11.79 6.44 -8.44
N VAL A 223 -11.43 7.20 -7.41
CA VAL A 223 -11.30 6.70 -6.05
C VAL A 223 -12.70 6.63 -5.42
N ASN A 224 -13.00 5.51 -4.77
CA ASN A 224 -14.30 5.25 -4.15
C ASN A 224 -14.11 4.54 -2.79
N ALA A 225 -15.11 4.64 -1.92
CA ALA A 225 -15.26 3.87 -0.69
C ALA A 225 -16.71 3.37 -0.55
N ARG A 226 -16.93 2.29 0.20
CA ARG A 226 -18.21 1.56 0.26
C ARG A 226 -19.44 2.44 0.61
N LYS A 227 -19.29 3.41 1.53
CA LYS A 227 -20.36 4.33 1.94
C LYS A 227 -20.21 5.74 1.37
N ALA A 228 -19.37 5.93 0.35
CA ALA A 228 -19.23 7.21 -0.33
C ALA A 228 -20.50 7.54 -1.12
N GLU A 229 -20.93 8.80 -1.05
CA GLU A 229 -22.09 9.25 -1.81
C GLU A 229 -21.84 9.13 -3.32
N ASN A 230 -22.76 8.49 -4.04
CA ASN A 230 -22.64 8.17 -5.46
C ASN A 230 -21.39 7.34 -5.83
N GLY A 231 -20.74 6.71 -4.85
CA GLY A 231 -19.54 5.90 -5.06
C GLY A 231 -18.36 6.69 -5.64
N LEU A 232 -18.25 7.99 -5.34
CA LEU A 232 -17.23 8.84 -5.93
C LEU A 232 -16.61 9.76 -4.89
N LEU A 233 -15.31 9.59 -4.63
CA LEU A 233 -14.52 10.54 -3.85
C LEU A 233 -13.87 11.55 -4.78
N VAL A 234 -12.97 11.10 -5.65
CA VAL A 234 -12.23 11.94 -6.60
C VAL A 234 -12.04 11.21 -7.93
N THR A 235 -12.25 11.93 -9.04
CA THR A 235 -11.98 11.42 -10.39
C THR A 235 -10.51 11.58 -10.74
N ALA A 236 -9.92 10.56 -11.35
CA ALA A 236 -8.56 10.55 -11.86
C ALA A 236 -8.62 10.70 -13.40
N ASP A 237 -8.90 11.91 -13.86
CA ASP A 237 -9.06 12.19 -15.29
C ASP A 237 -7.75 12.09 -16.09
N ALA A 238 -7.85 11.92 -17.41
CA ALA A 238 -6.72 11.73 -18.30
C ALA A 238 -5.70 12.87 -18.24
N SER A 239 -6.17 14.12 -18.18
CA SER A 239 -5.27 15.28 -18.13
C SER A 239 -4.44 15.32 -16.84
N TRP A 240 -5.04 14.91 -15.71
CA TRP A 240 -4.33 14.80 -14.46
C TRP A 240 -3.34 13.64 -14.48
N ALA A 241 -3.75 12.49 -15.01
CA ALA A 241 -2.89 11.31 -15.09
C ALA A 241 -1.64 11.55 -15.95
N GLU A 242 -1.77 12.26 -17.07
CA GLU A 242 -0.67 12.63 -17.96
C GLU A 242 0.41 13.45 -17.25
N GLN A 243 0.02 14.40 -16.39
CA GLN A 243 0.97 15.21 -15.61
C GLN A 243 1.79 14.37 -14.63
N TRP A 244 1.25 13.23 -14.20
CA TRP A 244 1.91 12.27 -13.32
C TRP A 244 2.62 11.15 -14.10
N GLY A 245 2.62 11.22 -15.44
CA GLY A 245 3.24 10.22 -16.31
C GLY A 245 2.56 8.85 -16.20
N THR A 246 1.27 8.80 -15.89
CA THR A 246 0.52 7.55 -15.63
C THR A 246 -0.83 7.52 -16.36
N THR A 247 -1.57 6.42 -16.23
CA THR A 247 -2.94 6.29 -16.74
C THR A 247 -3.97 6.75 -15.70
N PRO A 248 -5.20 7.10 -16.08
CA PRO A 248 -6.31 7.36 -15.15
C PRO A 248 -6.45 6.31 -14.04
N GLN A 249 -6.36 5.03 -14.40
CA GLN A 249 -6.39 3.93 -13.44
C GLN A 249 -5.16 3.94 -12.52
N GLY A 250 -3.97 4.18 -13.06
CA GLY A 250 -2.73 4.30 -12.31
C GLY A 250 -2.78 5.44 -11.30
N LEU A 251 -3.24 6.61 -11.72
CA LEU A 251 -3.45 7.77 -10.84
C LEU A 251 -4.46 7.46 -9.73
N ALA A 252 -5.59 6.82 -10.05
CA ALA A 252 -6.56 6.41 -9.04
C ALA A 252 -5.96 5.44 -8.00
N LYS A 253 -5.13 4.48 -8.43
CA LYS A 253 -4.40 3.57 -7.53
C LYS A 253 -3.43 4.34 -6.63
N MET A 254 -2.68 5.29 -7.19
CA MET A 254 -1.77 6.15 -6.42
C MET A 254 -2.53 6.97 -5.38
N LEU A 255 -3.68 7.54 -5.74
CA LEU A 255 -4.51 8.31 -4.81
C LEU A 255 -5.05 7.43 -3.67
N VAL A 256 -5.53 6.20 -3.96
CA VAL A 256 -5.93 5.24 -2.91
C VAL A 256 -4.78 5.00 -1.93
N LYS A 257 -3.57 4.72 -2.44
CA LYS A 257 -2.38 4.49 -1.63
C LYS A 257 -2.05 5.72 -0.77
N ASN A 258 -1.97 6.90 -1.38
CA ASN A 258 -1.62 8.15 -0.70
C ASN A 258 -2.59 8.48 0.43
N ILE A 259 -3.90 8.34 0.19
CA ILE A 259 -4.92 8.60 1.21
C ILE A 259 -4.78 7.61 2.37
N ARG A 260 -4.57 6.31 2.09
CA ARG A 260 -4.35 5.29 3.14
C ARG A 260 -3.10 5.56 3.97
N THR A 261 -1.96 5.80 3.31
CA THR A 261 -0.69 6.11 3.98
C THR A 261 -0.80 7.38 4.81
N ALA A 262 -1.53 8.39 4.35
CA ALA A 262 -1.72 9.60 5.11
C ALA A 262 -2.59 9.39 6.36
N ILE A 263 -3.60 8.52 6.28
CA ILE A 263 -4.47 8.24 7.43
C ILE A 263 -3.78 7.36 8.46
N ASP A 264 -3.04 6.36 8.01
CA ASP A 264 -2.42 5.33 8.83
C ASP A 264 -0.98 5.06 8.38
N PRO A 265 -0.06 6.02 8.60
CA PRO A 265 1.32 5.90 8.14
C PRO A 265 2.00 4.72 8.83
N LYS A 266 2.84 3.96 8.09
CA LYS A 266 3.76 3.01 8.73
C LYS A 266 4.70 3.78 9.66
N VAL A 267 5.26 3.10 10.66
CA VAL A 267 6.15 3.73 11.66
C VAL A 267 7.36 4.43 11.00
N ASP A 268 7.70 4.09 9.76
CA ASP A 268 8.71 4.77 8.92
C ASP A 268 8.16 5.73 7.84
N ASP A 269 6.84 5.85 7.67
CA ASP A 269 6.21 6.65 6.60
C ASP A 269 5.81 8.04 7.10
N GLY A 270 6.79 8.80 7.60
CA GLY A 270 6.61 10.25 7.67
C GLY A 270 6.38 10.78 6.25
N ILE A 271 5.29 11.53 6.02
CA ILE A 271 4.96 12.24 4.75
C ILE A 271 5.93 13.41 4.49
N GLY A 272 7.21 13.18 4.71
CA GLY A 272 8.35 13.89 4.13
C GLY A 272 9.13 13.02 3.13
N ALA A 273 8.87 11.72 3.10
CA ALA A 273 9.27 10.87 2.00
C ALA A 273 8.11 10.84 0.99
N ARG A 274 8.32 11.43 -0.20
CA ARG A 274 7.74 10.78 -1.39
C ARG A 274 8.19 9.32 -1.28
N ASP A 275 7.27 8.36 -1.30
CA ASP A 275 7.64 6.97 -1.55
C ASP A 275 8.38 6.97 -2.89
N ILE A 276 9.71 7.10 -2.85
CA ILE A 276 10.56 6.75 -3.97
C ILE A 276 10.23 5.27 -4.16
N PRO A 277 9.63 4.89 -5.30
CA PRO A 277 9.31 3.49 -5.52
C PRO A 277 10.57 2.68 -5.23
N THR A 278 10.45 1.64 -4.41
CA THR A 278 11.63 0.84 -4.06
C THR A 278 12.23 0.27 -5.33
N ALA A 279 13.51 -0.13 -5.31
CA ALA A 279 14.11 -0.78 -6.47
C ALA A 279 13.27 -2.00 -6.93
N GLU A 280 12.59 -2.67 -5.99
CA GLU A 280 11.66 -3.76 -6.29
C GLU A 280 10.36 -3.28 -6.96
N ASP A 281 9.75 -2.19 -6.48
CA ASP A 281 8.55 -1.61 -7.12
C ASP A 281 8.84 -1.14 -8.55
N LEU A 282 10.00 -0.52 -8.76
CA LEU A 282 10.48 -0.11 -10.08
C LEU A 282 10.73 -1.32 -10.98
N ARG A 283 11.31 -2.40 -10.43
CA ARG A 283 11.53 -3.67 -11.14
C ARG A 283 10.21 -4.31 -11.55
N ILE A 284 9.20 -4.34 -10.68
CA ILE A 284 7.87 -4.90 -10.98
C ILE A 284 7.21 -4.13 -12.13
N GLU A 285 7.24 -2.80 -12.10
CA GLU A 285 6.67 -1.97 -13.17
C GLU A 285 7.45 -2.13 -14.49
N ALA A 286 8.79 -2.18 -14.43
CA ALA A 286 9.62 -2.44 -15.60
C ALA A 286 9.32 -3.82 -16.22
N VAL A 287 9.09 -4.85 -15.39
CA VAL A 287 8.67 -6.19 -15.83
C VAL A 287 7.32 -6.13 -16.54
N ARG A 288 6.34 -5.43 -15.98
CA ARG A 288 5.01 -5.28 -16.56
C ARG A 288 5.07 -4.59 -17.93
N LEU A 289 5.75 -3.44 -18.01
CA LEU A 289 5.94 -2.68 -19.26
C LEU A 289 6.65 -3.52 -20.32
N ARG A 290 7.66 -4.30 -19.92
CA ARG A 290 8.33 -5.24 -20.81
C ARG A 290 7.40 -6.33 -21.32
N MET A 291 6.58 -6.95 -20.46
CA MET A 291 5.61 -7.97 -20.91
C MET A 291 4.57 -7.42 -21.88
N GLU A 292 4.13 -6.18 -21.66
CA GLU A 292 3.23 -5.48 -22.58
C GLU A 292 3.93 -5.22 -23.93
N GLY A 293 5.19 -4.78 -23.90
CA GLY A 293 6.02 -4.66 -25.11
C GLY A 293 6.20 -6.00 -25.83
N ASP A 294 6.39 -7.10 -25.10
CA ASP A 294 6.52 -8.45 -25.67
C ASP A 294 5.27 -8.86 -26.46
N SER A 295 4.07 -8.47 -26.01
CA SER A 295 2.81 -8.73 -26.72
C SER A 295 2.66 -7.95 -28.02
N LEU A 296 3.37 -6.82 -28.15
CA LEU A 296 3.35 -5.95 -29.31
C LEU A 296 4.54 -6.14 -30.23
N PHE A 297 5.52 -6.97 -29.84
CA PHE A 297 6.82 -7.10 -30.51
C PHE A 297 6.68 -7.39 -32.01
N ASP A 298 5.80 -8.32 -32.38
CA ASP A 298 5.60 -8.73 -33.78
C ASP A 298 4.59 -7.84 -34.53
N THR A 299 3.67 -7.19 -33.82
CA THR A 299 2.50 -6.51 -34.43
C THR A 299 2.64 -5.00 -34.50
N SER A 300 3.33 -4.39 -33.54
CA SER A 300 3.64 -2.96 -33.50
C SER A 300 5.03 -2.72 -32.92
N PRO A 301 6.10 -2.91 -33.72
CA PRO A 301 7.49 -2.78 -33.29
C PRO A 301 7.83 -1.44 -32.64
N GLN A 302 7.26 -0.34 -33.14
CA GLN A 302 7.49 1.00 -32.59
C GLN A 302 6.86 1.16 -31.19
N SER A 303 5.62 0.68 -31.01
CA SER A 303 4.96 0.70 -29.69
C SER A 303 5.65 -0.23 -28.69
N ALA A 304 6.16 -1.37 -29.15
CA ALA A 304 6.96 -2.28 -28.33
C ALA A 304 8.26 -1.60 -27.86
N GLU A 305 8.99 -0.95 -28.76
CA GLU A 305 10.23 -0.21 -28.43
C GLU A 305 9.96 0.90 -27.39
N GLU A 306 8.87 1.66 -27.52
CA GLU A 306 8.49 2.68 -26.54
C GLU A 306 8.24 2.10 -25.14
N LEU A 307 7.54 0.96 -25.06
CA LEU A 307 7.27 0.28 -23.79
C LEU A 307 8.55 -0.26 -23.16
N TYR A 308 9.47 -0.81 -23.95
CA TYR A 308 10.78 -1.22 -23.45
C TYR A 308 11.60 -0.04 -22.95
N ARG A 309 11.59 1.10 -23.64
CA ARG A 309 12.27 2.32 -23.17
C ARG A 309 11.63 2.88 -21.90
N LYS A 310 10.31 2.77 -21.74
CA LYS A 310 9.63 3.10 -20.47
C LYS A 310 10.04 2.14 -19.35
N ALA A 311 10.18 0.84 -19.64
CA ALA A 311 10.70 -0.12 -18.67
C ALA A 311 12.14 0.21 -18.22
N LEU A 312 13.01 0.65 -19.13
CA LEU A 312 14.38 1.08 -18.80
C LEU A 312 14.44 2.39 -18.02
N LYS A 313 13.48 3.30 -18.23
CA LYS A 313 13.35 4.50 -17.39
C LYS A 313 12.90 4.16 -15.97
N ALA A 314 12.06 3.14 -15.82
CA ALA A 314 11.63 2.66 -14.50
C ALA A 314 12.77 1.94 -13.77
N ASP A 315 13.42 0.97 -14.42
CA ASP A 315 14.60 0.28 -13.88
C ASP A 315 15.72 0.11 -14.92
N PRO A 316 16.75 0.97 -14.89
CA PRO A 316 17.89 0.88 -15.79
C PRO A 316 18.75 -0.37 -15.62
N THR A 317 18.62 -1.09 -14.49
CA THR A 317 19.40 -2.30 -14.19
C THR A 317 18.78 -3.58 -14.76
N TYR A 318 17.54 -3.48 -15.28
CA TYR A 318 16.83 -4.62 -15.84
C TYR A 318 17.32 -4.94 -17.25
N ALA A 319 17.98 -6.08 -17.42
CA ALA A 319 18.66 -6.44 -18.67
C ALA A 319 17.72 -6.75 -19.85
N VAL A 320 16.55 -7.35 -19.59
CA VAL A 320 15.68 -7.92 -20.64
C VAL A 320 15.22 -6.86 -21.66
N PRO A 321 14.73 -5.66 -21.26
CA PRO A 321 14.32 -4.65 -22.22
C PRO A 321 15.43 -4.17 -23.17
N TYR A 322 16.70 -4.10 -22.72
CA TYR A 322 17.82 -3.77 -23.63
C TYR A 322 17.96 -4.80 -24.75
N LEU A 323 17.92 -6.09 -24.40
CA LEU A 323 18.01 -7.18 -25.38
C LEU A 323 16.83 -7.16 -26.35
N ARG A 324 15.61 -6.88 -25.86
CA ARG A 324 14.42 -6.80 -26.72
C ARG A 324 14.48 -5.61 -27.69
N ILE A 325 14.98 -4.45 -27.26
CA ILE A 325 15.21 -3.32 -28.17
C ILE A 325 16.29 -3.68 -29.20
N ALA A 326 17.37 -4.35 -28.78
CA ALA A 326 18.42 -4.79 -29.69
C ALA A 326 17.88 -5.76 -30.76
N ASP A 327 17.00 -6.70 -30.38
CA ASP A 327 16.34 -7.62 -31.31
C ASP A 327 15.41 -6.88 -32.30
N LEU A 328 14.69 -5.85 -31.85
CA LEU A 328 13.91 -4.98 -32.73
C LEU A 328 14.80 -4.22 -33.72
N CYS A 329 15.92 -3.66 -33.25
CA CYS A 329 16.88 -2.97 -34.10
C CYS A 329 17.46 -3.92 -35.15
N GLN A 330 17.80 -5.16 -34.76
CA GLN A 330 18.30 -6.18 -35.68
C GLN A 330 17.25 -6.52 -36.76
N ASN A 331 16.00 -6.75 -36.36
CA ASN A 331 14.89 -7.03 -37.28
C ASN A 331 14.66 -5.88 -38.28
N GLN A 332 14.92 -4.65 -37.86
CA GLN A 332 14.81 -3.44 -38.68
C GLN A 332 16.12 -3.03 -39.37
N LYS A 333 17.21 -3.82 -39.21
CA LYS A 333 18.55 -3.53 -39.74
C LYS A 333 19.14 -2.19 -39.25
N ARG A 334 18.76 -1.74 -38.05
CA ARG A 334 19.26 -0.53 -37.39
C ARG A 334 20.51 -0.84 -36.56
N VAL A 335 21.60 -1.16 -37.25
CA VAL A 335 22.84 -1.68 -36.65
C VAL A 335 23.47 -0.72 -35.62
N GLU A 336 23.51 0.57 -35.92
CA GLU A 336 24.08 1.56 -35.00
C GLU A 336 23.25 1.73 -33.71
N ASP A 337 21.92 1.70 -33.83
CA ASP A 337 21.01 1.78 -32.69
C ASP A 337 21.10 0.52 -31.81
N GLU A 338 21.22 -0.66 -32.42
CA GLU A 338 21.48 -1.92 -31.73
C GLU A 338 22.76 -1.82 -30.91
N ARG A 339 23.86 -1.41 -31.54
CA ARG A 339 25.16 -1.27 -30.89
C ARG A 339 25.13 -0.27 -29.73
N ALA A 340 24.42 0.84 -29.90
CA ALA A 340 24.28 1.85 -28.85
C ALA A 340 23.53 1.29 -27.62
N VAL A 341 22.39 0.63 -27.84
CA VAL A 341 21.57 0.04 -26.76
C VAL A 341 22.31 -1.08 -26.04
N LEU A 342 23.02 -1.93 -26.77
CA LEU A 342 23.82 -3.01 -26.21
C LEU A 342 25.02 -2.50 -25.41
N THR A 343 25.67 -1.43 -25.87
CA THR A 343 26.73 -0.75 -25.13
C THR A 343 26.20 -0.16 -23.82
N GLU A 344 25.01 0.45 -23.86
CA GLU A 344 24.34 0.97 -22.66
C GLU A 344 24.00 -0.16 -21.67
N ALA A 345 23.56 -1.32 -22.17
CA ALA A 345 23.29 -2.49 -21.35
C ALA A 345 24.53 -2.96 -20.58
N LEU A 346 25.71 -3.00 -21.22
CA LEU A 346 26.97 -3.35 -20.55
C LEU A 346 27.35 -2.39 -19.42
N GLN A 347 26.92 -1.13 -19.50
CA GLN A 347 27.24 -0.11 -18.50
C GLN A 347 26.25 -0.11 -17.33
N LYS A 348 24.96 -0.34 -17.59
CA LYS A 348 23.87 -0.07 -16.62
C LYS A 348 23.16 -1.32 -16.12
N ALA A 349 23.12 -2.39 -16.92
CA ALA A 349 22.30 -3.56 -16.61
C ALA A 349 23.02 -4.56 -15.69
N GLN A 350 22.25 -5.24 -14.84
CA GLN A 350 22.70 -6.44 -14.16
C GLN A 350 22.64 -7.62 -15.13
N LEU A 351 23.80 -8.02 -15.65
CA LEU A 351 23.94 -9.06 -16.65
C LEU A 351 24.54 -10.33 -16.05
N THR A 352 24.08 -11.48 -16.53
CA THR A 352 24.79 -12.77 -16.36
C THR A 352 26.02 -12.83 -17.27
N ASP A 353 26.97 -13.72 -16.98
CA ASP A 353 28.15 -13.90 -17.83
C ASP A 353 27.79 -14.31 -19.26
N LYS A 354 26.76 -15.15 -19.41
CA LYS A 354 26.21 -15.54 -20.71
C LYS A 354 25.70 -14.32 -21.49
N GLN A 355 24.94 -13.44 -20.85
CA GLN A 355 24.43 -12.22 -21.50
C GLN A 355 25.56 -11.24 -21.84
N ARG A 356 26.57 -11.08 -20.97
CA ARG A 356 27.74 -10.24 -21.30
C ARG A 356 28.47 -10.74 -22.54
N GLN A 357 28.69 -12.05 -22.63
CA GLN A 357 29.35 -12.66 -23.79
C GLN A 357 28.52 -12.48 -25.06
N GLU A 358 27.21 -12.76 -24.99
CA GLU A 358 26.29 -12.58 -26.13
C GLU A 358 26.29 -11.14 -26.64
N ILE A 359 26.27 -10.16 -25.73
CA ILE A 359 26.31 -8.74 -26.08
C ILE A 359 27.64 -8.38 -26.74
N ALA A 360 28.77 -8.86 -26.20
CA ALA A 360 30.09 -8.62 -26.79
C ALA A 360 30.20 -9.17 -28.21
N ASP A 361 29.66 -10.38 -28.45
CA ASP A 361 29.64 -11.02 -29.76
C ASP A 361 28.71 -10.29 -30.75
N ARG A 362 27.64 -9.64 -30.27
CA ARG A 362 26.75 -8.80 -31.09
C ARG A 362 27.39 -7.47 -31.46
N ILE A 363 28.14 -6.84 -30.55
CA ILE A 363 28.83 -5.56 -30.80
C ILE A 363 30.05 -5.74 -31.72
N GLY A 364 30.71 -6.89 -31.67
CA GLY A 364 31.90 -7.20 -32.47
C GLY A 364 31.63 -7.68 -33.90
N ARG A 365 30.36 -7.92 -34.26
CA ARG A 365 29.89 -8.22 -35.62
C ARG A 365 29.59 -6.94 -36.37
#